data_AF-A0A1H9C7C3-F1
#
_entry.id   AF-A0A1H9C7C3-F1
#
_cell.length_a   1.000
_cell.length_b   1.000
_cell.length_c   1.000
_cell.angle_alpha   90.00
_cell.angle_beta   90.00
_cell.angle_gamma   90.00
#
_symmetry.space_group_name_H-M   'P 1'
#
loop_
_entity.id
_entity.type
_entity.pdbx_description
1 polymer ?
#
loop_
_entity_poly.entity_id
_entity_poly.type
_entity_poly.pdbx_seq_one_letter_code
_entity_poly.pdbx_strand_id
1 'polypeptide(L)'
;MDWENALRDTNSLVDILPHIVPTRKQSADVVLLFEMARFYHTPTDEKPLIMILSRDDLLVAAAELLSAKGHSVLIALGATIPPPVATIPVVILPVDAPEKIGDSAIIKTTSNDPECLDSAVLQNATRAIRHHLGAHEKGTGYPASAVGQVLSKLGHDKAMRMRILATISEVKTDESGIRKVWLKKPYSDNR
;
A
#
# COMPACT_ATOMS: atom_id res chain seq x y z
N MET A 1 -18.25 -16.04 12.62
CA MET A 1 -17.51 -14.76 12.63
C MET A 1 -17.87 -14.02 11.36
N ASP A 2 -18.31 -12.78 11.48
CA ASP A 2 -18.74 -11.97 10.35
C ASP A 2 -17.56 -11.14 9.83
N TRP A 3 -16.67 -11.83 9.12
CA TRP A 3 -15.43 -11.25 8.62
C TRP A 3 -15.69 -10.19 7.54
N GLU A 4 -16.80 -10.30 6.81
CA GLU A 4 -17.21 -9.33 5.78
C GLU A 4 -17.48 -7.97 6.42
N ASN A 5 -18.25 -7.95 7.50
CA ASN A 5 -18.51 -6.74 8.26
C ASN A 5 -17.23 -6.16 8.86
N ALA A 6 -16.34 -6.99 9.41
CA ALA A 6 -15.05 -6.51 9.90
C ALA A 6 -14.16 -5.89 8.80
N LEU A 7 -14.21 -6.42 7.56
CA LEU A 7 -13.49 -5.87 6.42
C LEU A 7 -14.09 -4.55 5.95
N ARG A 8 -15.42 -4.48 5.84
CA ARG A 8 -16.15 -3.26 5.45
C ARG A 8 -15.99 -2.13 6.48
N ASP A 9 -15.95 -2.47 7.77
CA ASP A 9 -15.69 -1.53 8.86
C ASP A 9 -14.27 -0.96 8.80
N THR A 10 -13.31 -1.77 8.34
CA THR A 10 -11.91 -1.35 8.20
C THR A 10 -11.70 -0.50 6.94
N ASN A 11 -12.37 -0.84 5.84
CA ASN A 11 -12.31 -0.08 4.60
C ASN A 11 -13.62 -0.20 3.81
N SER A 12 -14.40 0.87 3.82
CA SER A 12 -15.70 0.94 3.14
C SER A 12 -15.61 0.96 1.61
N LEU A 13 -14.41 1.12 1.05
CA LEU A 13 -14.17 1.12 -0.40
C LEU A 13 -13.87 -0.29 -0.95
N VAL A 14 -13.78 -1.30 -0.08
CA VAL A 14 -13.56 -2.68 -0.51
C VAL A 14 -14.84 -3.24 -1.12
N ASP A 15 -14.79 -3.54 -2.41
CA ASP A 15 -15.86 -4.28 -3.06
C ASP A 15 -15.68 -5.78 -2.80
N ILE A 16 -16.72 -6.41 -2.27
CA ILE A 16 -16.76 -7.84 -1.97
C ILE A 16 -17.78 -8.46 -2.91
N LEU A 17 -17.29 -9.29 -3.82
CA LEU A 17 -18.12 -9.97 -4.82
C LEU A 17 -18.25 -11.45 -4.44
N PRO A 18 -19.35 -11.86 -3.79
CA PRO A 18 -19.58 -13.26 -3.46
C PRO A 18 -20.04 -14.04 -4.70
N HIS A 19 -19.35 -15.14 -5.00
CA HIS A 19 -19.78 -16.07 -6.04
C HIS A 19 -20.44 -17.30 -5.42
N ILE A 20 -21.66 -17.61 -5.86
CA ILE A 20 -22.37 -18.85 -5.50
C ILE A 20 -21.87 -19.94 -6.45
N VAL A 21 -21.27 -20.98 -5.89
CA VAL A 21 -20.72 -22.11 -6.65
C VAL A 21 -21.53 -23.38 -6.39
N PRO A 22 -21.79 -24.22 -7.41
CA PRO A 22 -22.37 -25.54 -7.19
C PRO A 22 -21.50 -26.37 -6.23
N THR A 23 -22.13 -27.21 -5.40
CA THR A 23 -21.43 -28.16 -4.51
C THR A 23 -20.93 -29.40 -5.27
N ARG A 24 -20.22 -29.18 -6.38
CA ARG A 24 -19.53 -30.22 -7.13
C ARG A 24 -18.02 -30.00 -7.02
N LYS A 25 -17.26 -31.09 -7.07
CA LYS A 25 -15.80 -31.05 -7.11
C LYS A 25 -15.34 -30.07 -8.21
N GLN A 26 -14.36 -29.22 -7.88
CA GLN A 26 -13.74 -28.21 -8.76
C GLN A 26 -14.62 -27.03 -9.21
N SER A 27 -15.89 -26.94 -8.81
CA SER A 27 -16.73 -25.81 -9.22
C SER A 27 -16.21 -24.45 -8.73
N ALA A 28 -15.66 -24.44 -7.52
CA ALA A 28 -14.94 -23.32 -6.94
C ALA A 28 -13.76 -22.85 -7.84
N ASP A 29 -12.87 -23.79 -8.16
CA ASP A 29 -11.65 -23.53 -8.91
C ASP A 29 -11.97 -23.00 -10.31
N VAL A 30 -12.97 -23.58 -10.98
CA VAL A 30 -13.42 -23.15 -12.30
C VAL A 30 -13.94 -21.70 -12.27
N VAL A 31 -14.76 -21.34 -11.29
CA VAL A 31 -15.28 -19.96 -11.19
C VAL A 31 -14.15 -18.97 -10.90
N LEU A 32 -13.21 -19.31 -10.01
CA LEU A 32 -12.04 -18.48 -9.74
C LEU A 32 -11.15 -18.31 -10.97
N LEU A 33 -10.92 -19.38 -11.74
CA LEU A 33 -10.18 -19.31 -13.00
C LEU A 33 -10.84 -18.38 -14.01
N PHE A 34 -12.18 -18.42 -14.13
CA PHE A 34 -12.90 -17.52 -15.03
C PHE A 34 -12.79 -16.05 -14.59
N GLU A 35 -12.85 -15.76 -13.29
CA GLU A 35 -12.61 -14.40 -12.80
C GLU A 35 -11.16 -13.96 -13.06
N MET A 36 -10.17 -14.82 -12.82
CA MET A 36 -8.77 -14.55 -13.13
C MET A 36 -8.54 -14.30 -14.63
N ALA A 37 -9.27 -15.01 -15.50
CA ALA A 37 -9.17 -14.84 -16.95
C ALA A 37 -9.61 -13.44 -17.42
N ARG A 38 -10.48 -12.75 -16.68
CA ARG A 38 -10.86 -11.36 -17.00
C ARG A 38 -9.67 -10.42 -16.92
N PHE A 39 -8.83 -10.60 -15.91
CA PHE A 39 -7.58 -9.84 -15.77
C PHE A 39 -6.60 -10.17 -16.88
N TYR A 40 -6.56 -11.43 -17.34
CA TYR A 40 -5.69 -11.81 -18.45
C TYR A 40 -5.97 -10.99 -19.71
N HIS A 41 -7.19 -10.54 -19.96
CA HIS A 41 -7.51 -9.71 -21.13
C HIS A 41 -7.43 -8.20 -20.86
N THR A 42 -7.18 -7.79 -19.62
CA THR A 42 -7.14 -6.38 -19.22
C THR A 42 -5.75 -5.77 -19.50
N PRO A 43 -5.66 -4.55 -20.04
CA PRO A 43 -4.39 -3.83 -20.18
C PRO A 43 -3.68 -3.68 -18.83
N THR A 44 -2.35 -3.77 -18.81
CA THR A 44 -1.55 -3.75 -17.57
C THR A 44 -1.17 -2.35 -17.07
N ASP A 45 -1.67 -1.30 -17.74
CA ASP A 45 -1.32 0.10 -17.44
C ASP A 45 -2.01 0.62 -16.17
N GLU A 46 -3.23 0.15 -15.91
CA GLU A 46 -3.87 0.21 -14.60
C GLU A 46 -3.33 -0.99 -13.81
N LYS A 47 -2.58 -0.78 -12.73
CA LYS A 47 -1.90 -1.85 -11.99
C LYS A 47 -2.66 -2.23 -10.72
N PRO A 48 -3.84 -2.88 -10.78
CA PRO A 48 -4.43 -3.44 -9.58
C PRO A 48 -3.52 -4.56 -9.06
N LEU A 49 -3.38 -4.65 -7.74
CA LEU A 49 -2.78 -5.81 -7.09
C LEU A 49 -3.83 -6.93 -7.05
N ILE A 50 -3.55 -8.03 -7.74
CA ILE A 50 -4.37 -9.24 -7.74
C ILE A 50 -3.88 -10.12 -6.60
N MET A 51 -4.67 -10.24 -5.53
CA MET A 51 -4.34 -11.09 -4.39
C MET A 51 -5.15 -12.39 -4.46
N ILE A 52 -4.46 -13.53 -4.41
CA ILE A 52 -5.07 -14.86 -4.51
C ILE A 52 -4.82 -15.62 -3.20
N LEU A 53 -5.89 -16.01 -2.52
CA LEU A 53 -5.84 -16.76 -1.27
C LEU A 53 -6.13 -18.23 -1.54
N SER A 54 -5.12 -18.97 -2.01
CA SER A 54 -5.26 -20.40 -2.29
C SER A 54 -3.94 -21.15 -2.17
N ARG A 55 -4.03 -22.44 -1.86
CA ARG A 55 -2.92 -23.41 -1.92
C ARG A 55 -3.02 -24.34 -3.13
N ASP A 56 -4.07 -24.21 -3.94
CA ASP A 56 -4.32 -25.11 -5.06
C ASP A 56 -3.36 -24.80 -6.21
N ASP A 57 -2.66 -25.84 -6.71
CA ASP A 57 -1.62 -25.70 -7.73
C ASP A 57 -2.17 -25.10 -9.05
N LEU A 58 -3.44 -25.35 -9.38
CA LEU A 58 -4.06 -24.82 -10.59
C LEU A 58 -4.24 -23.29 -10.50
N LEU A 59 -4.67 -22.81 -9.33
CA LEU A 59 -4.86 -21.38 -9.08
C LEU A 59 -3.52 -20.65 -8.95
N VAL A 60 -2.49 -21.32 -8.39
CA VAL A 60 -1.11 -20.81 -8.36
C VAL A 60 -0.55 -20.69 -9.79
N ALA A 61 -0.71 -21.71 -10.63
CA ALA A 61 -0.24 -21.65 -12.01
C ALA A 61 -0.94 -20.52 -12.82
N ALA A 62 -2.23 -20.31 -12.59
CA ALA A 62 -2.97 -19.21 -13.21
C ALA A 62 -2.47 -17.83 -12.71
N ALA A 63 -2.10 -17.73 -11.43
CA ALA A 63 -1.52 -16.52 -10.83
C ALA A 63 -0.16 -16.18 -11.47
N GLU A 64 0.69 -17.19 -11.64
CA GLU A 64 1.99 -17.05 -12.29
C GLU A 64 1.84 -16.60 -13.75
N LEU A 65 0.83 -17.12 -14.46
CA LEU A 65 0.53 -16.69 -15.83
C LEU A 65 0.15 -15.20 -15.91
N LEU A 66 -0.65 -14.70 -14.96
CA LEU A 66 -0.98 -13.27 -14.87
C LEU A 66 0.26 -12.44 -14.52
N SER A 67 1.11 -12.93 -13.62
CA SER A 67 2.37 -12.26 -13.27
C SER A 67 3.31 -12.17 -14.48
N ALA A 68 3.43 -13.25 -15.25
CA ALA A 68 4.25 -13.29 -16.47
C ALA A 68 3.76 -12.31 -17.55
N LYS A 69 2.46 -12.00 -17.54
CA LYS A 69 1.85 -10.99 -18.42
C LYS A 69 2.09 -9.54 -17.96
N GLY A 70 2.60 -9.35 -16.74
CA GLY A 70 2.93 -8.04 -16.18
C GLY A 70 1.92 -7.51 -15.17
N HIS A 71 0.95 -8.31 -14.74
CA HIS A 71 0.08 -7.94 -13.60
C HIS A 71 0.84 -8.03 -12.28
N SER A 72 0.47 -7.20 -11.31
CA SER A 72 0.98 -7.31 -9.94
C SER A 72 0.16 -8.35 -9.21
N VAL A 73 0.78 -9.48 -8.85
CA VAL A 73 0.08 -10.63 -8.25
C VAL A 73 0.72 -10.99 -6.91
N LEU A 74 -0.10 -11.25 -5.88
CA LEU A 74 0.32 -11.75 -4.58
C LEU A 74 -0.44 -13.06 -4.28
N ILE A 75 0.29 -14.12 -3.94
CA ILE A 75 -0.31 -15.37 -3.49
C ILE A 75 -0.19 -15.43 -1.96
N ALA A 76 -1.34 -15.43 -1.29
CA ALA A 76 -1.43 -15.48 0.16
C ALA A 76 -1.84 -16.89 0.61
N LEU A 77 -0.96 -17.53 1.39
CA LEU A 77 -1.17 -18.87 1.91
C LEU A 77 -1.64 -18.73 3.37
N GLY A 78 -2.86 -19.17 3.67
CA GLY A 78 -3.32 -19.26 5.06
C GLY A 78 -2.44 -20.20 5.87
N ALA A 79 -2.17 -19.92 7.15
CA ALA A 79 -1.36 -20.77 8.02
C ALA A 79 -2.03 -22.14 8.31
N THR A 80 -3.36 -22.19 8.25
CA THR A 80 -4.18 -23.37 8.54
C THR A 80 -5.16 -23.65 7.40
N ILE A 81 -5.55 -24.92 7.21
CA ILE A 81 -6.53 -25.32 6.18
C ILE A 81 -7.94 -25.11 6.76
N PRO A 82 -8.76 -24.19 6.21
CA PRO A 82 -10.14 -24.01 6.67
C PRO A 82 -11.03 -25.18 6.22
N PRO A 83 -12.16 -25.42 6.93
CA PRO A 83 -13.16 -26.41 6.50
C PRO A 83 -13.77 -26.05 5.13
N PRO A 84 -14.39 -27.01 4.42
CA PRO A 84 -15.03 -26.75 3.12
C PRO A 84 -16.08 -25.65 3.24
N VAL A 85 -15.98 -24.63 2.39
CA VAL A 85 -16.90 -23.48 2.34
C VAL A 85 -17.64 -23.45 1.02
N ALA A 86 -18.93 -23.13 1.07
CA ALA A 86 -19.82 -23.04 -0.11
C ALA A 86 -19.79 -21.66 -0.79
N THR A 87 -19.20 -20.66 -0.13
CA THR A 87 -19.13 -19.27 -0.61
C THR A 87 -17.67 -18.85 -0.63
N ILE A 88 -17.23 -18.30 -1.76
CA ILE A 88 -15.84 -17.85 -1.93
C ILE A 88 -15.86 -16.33 -2.11
N PRO A 89 -15.29 -15.58 -1.15
CA PRO A 89 -15.17 -14.15 -1.29
C PRO A 89 -14.00 -13.77 -2.19
N VAL A 90 -14.25 -12.97 -3.21
CA VAL A 90 -13.21 -12.26 -3.96
C VAL A 90 -13.12 -10.85 -3.41
N VAL A 91 -11.93 -10.47 -2.96
CA VAL A 91 -11.64 -9.14 -2.40
C VAL A 91 -10.79 -8.37 -3.40
N ILE A 92 -11.34 -7.29 -3.94
CA ILE A 92 -10.62 -6.39 -4.84
C ILE A 92 -10.18 -5.18 -4.02
N LEU A 93 -8.87 -5.03 -3.84
CA LEU A 93 -8.30 -3.88 -3.15
C LEU A 93 -7.85 -2.85 -4.19
N PRO A 94 -8.39 -1.61 -4.17
CA PRO A 94 -7.82 -0.54 -4.96
C PRO A 94 -6.41 -0.28 -4.43
N VAL A 95 -5.42 -0.44 -5.30
CA VAL A 95 -4.05 -0.03 -5.00
C VAL A 95 -3.82 1.28 -5.72
N ASP A 96 -3.61 2.34 -4.96
CA ASP A 96 -3.10 3.60 -5.52
C ASP A 96 -1.81 3.26 -6.27
N ALA A 97 -1.84 3.40 -7.60
CA ALA A 97 -0.66 3.16 -8.41
C ALA A 97 0.44 4.10 -7.92
N PRO A 98 1.65 3.59 -7.61
CA PRO A 98 2.78 4.48 -7.41
C PRO A 98 2.97 5.24 -8.72
N GLU A 99 2.82 6.57 -8.69
CA GLU A 99 3.05 7.43 -9.84
C GLU A 99 4.35 7.00 -10.53
N LYS A 100 4.22 6.52 -11.78
CA LYS A 100 5.39 6.32 -12.64
C LYS A 100 6.04 7.69 -12.76
N ILE A 101 7.18 7.87 -12.11
CA ILE A 101 8.11 8.95 -12.43
C ILE A 101 8.59 8.63 -13.86
N GLY A 102 7.88 9.15 -14.84
CA GLY A 102 8.23 9.05 -16.23
C GLY A 102 9.48 9.89 -16.49
N ASP A 103 10.53 9.23 -16.98
CA ASP A 103 11.57 9.94 -17.71
C ASP A 103 10.96 10.60 -18.96
N SER A 104 11.35 11.85 -19.18
CA SER A 104 10.96 12.75 -20.27
C SER A 104 9.58 13.42 -20.17
N ALA A 105 9.53 14.42 -19.29
CA ALA A 105 9.11 15.74 -19.74
C ALA A 105 10.20 16.75 -19.38
N ILE A 106 10.84 17.31 -20.40
CA ILE A 106 11.56 18.57 -20.31
C ILE A 106 10.49 19.63 -19.95
N ILE A 107 10.19 19.76 -18.65
CA ILE A 107 9.37 20.86 -18.17
C ILE A 107 10.30 22.05 -18.06
N LYS A 108 10.21 22.90 -19.08
CA LYS A 108 10.60 24.31 -19.01
C LYS A 108 10.10 24.88 -17.69
N THR A 109 11.06 25.23 -16.85
CA THR A 109 10.94 26.04 -15.66
C THR A 109 10.30 27.37 -16.02
N THR A 110 9.03 27.57 -15.71
CA THR A 110 8.45 28.90 -15.52
C THR A 110 7.38 28.86 -14.44
N SER A 111 7.85 29.01 -13.20
CA SER A 111 7.26 29.74 -12.06
C SER A 111 7.94 29.18 -10.79
N ASN A 112 9.07 29.73 -10.37
CA ASN A 112 9.15 30.85 -9.42
C ASN A 112 8.27 30.69 -8.17
N ASP A 113 8.58 29.69 -7.35
CA ASP A 113 8.59 29.89 -5.89
C ASP A 113 9.55 28.88 -5.20
N PRO A 114 10.69 29.30 -4.64
CA PRO A 114 11.71 28.40 -4.10
C PRO A 114 11.44 27.86 -2.67
N GLU A 115 10.29 28.18 -2.06
CA GLU A 115 10.00 27.83 -0.66
C GLU A 115 8.87 26.82 -0.44
N CYS A 116 8.13 26.45 -1.47
CA CYS A 116 7.04 25.49 -1.32
C CYS A 116 7.56 24.06 -1.56
N LEU A 117 7.84 23.33 -0.47
CA LEU A 117 8.04 21.89 -0.56
C LEU A 117 6.72 21.25 -1.02
N ASP A 118 6.81 20.49 -2.10
CA ASP A 118 5.66 19.76 -2.65
C ASP A 118 5.02 18.87 -1.56
N SER A 119 3.71 19.04 -1.39
CA SER A 119 2.86 18.30 -0.45
C SER A 119 2.99 16.78 -0.65
N ALA A 120 3.15 16.34 -1.91
CA ALA A 120 3.33 14.93 -2.23
C ALA A 120 4.64 14.36 -1.62
N VAL A 121 5.73 15.14 -1.66
CA VAL A 121 7.01 14.75 -1.07
C VAL A 121 6.91 14.65 0.45
N LEU A 122 6.19 15.59 1.09
CA LEU A 122 5.98 15.58 2.55
C LEU A 122 5.12 14.40 3.00
N GLN A 123 4.06 14.06 2.25
CA GLN A 123 3.20 12.92 2.53
C GLN A 123 3.95 11.59 2.35
N ASN A 124 4.72 11.45 1.27
CA ASN A 124 5.54 10.27 1.01
C ASN A 124 6.60 10.05 2.10
N ALA A 125 7.30 11.13 2.50
CA ALA A 125 8.25 11.08 3.60
C ALA A 125 7.57 10.65 4.92
N THR A 126 6.42 11.24 5.25
CA THR A 126 5.68 10.92 6.48
C THR A 126 5.18 9.47 6.50
N ARG A 127 4.67 8.98 5.36
CA ARG A 127 4.20 7.60 5.18
C ARG A 127 5.37 6.62 5.33
N ALA A 128 6.49 6.89 4.69
CA ALA A 128 7.68 6.03 4.76
C ALA A 128 8.23 5.93 6.18
N ILE A 129 8.26 7.04 6.93
CA ILE A 129 8.71 7.08 8.33
C ILE A 129 7.79 6.19 9.20
N ARG A 130 6.46 6.34 9.07
CA ARG A 130 5.50 5.52 9.83
C ARG A 130 5.57 4.04 9.45
N HIS A 131 5.77 3.73 8.17
CA HIS A 131 5.88 2.36 7.69
C HIS A 131 7.15 1.65 8.20
N HIS A 132 8.31 2.33 8.12
CA HIS A 132 9.59 1.70 8.46
C HIS A 132 9.91 1.69 9.95
N LEU A 133 9.42 2.67 10.70
CA LEU A 133 9.68 2.80 12.13
C LEU A 133 8.50 2.35 13.01
N GLY A 134 7.40 1.91 12.39
CA GLY A 134 6.18 1.52 13.07
C GLY A 134 5.31 2.70 13.55
N ALA A 135 4.08 2.38 13.95
CA ALA A 135 3.20 3.32 14.63
C ALA A 135 3.74 3.54 16.05
N HIS A 136 4.36 4.69 16.31
CA HIS A 136 4.71 5.07 17.66
C HIS A 136 3.47 5.55 18.42
N GLU A 137 3.31 5.10 19.66
CA GLU A 137 2.25 5.58 20.54
C GLU A 137 2.33 7.11 20.70
N LYS A 138 1.15 7.73 20.88
CA LYS A 138 1.00 9.18 21.05
C LYS A 138 1.97 9.68 22.15
N GLY A 139 2.98 10.44 21.77
CA GLY A 139 3.92 11.08 22.70
C GLY A 139 5.37 10.62 22.57
N THR A 140 5.62 9.44 22.00
CA THR A 140 6.98 8.93 21.78
C THR A 140 7.52 9.38 20.41
N GLY A 141 8.46 10.31 20.39
CA GLY A 141 9.10 10.79 19.16
C GLY A 141 10.05 9.74 18.56
N TYR A 142 10.21 9.77 17.24
CA TYR A 142 11.11 8.87 16.51
C TYR A 142 12.57 9.29 16.69
N PRO A 143 13.54 8.36 16.79
CA PRO A 143 14.96 8.72 16.82
C PRO A 143 15.36 9.47 15.54
N ALA A 144 16.02 10.63 15.66
CA ALA A 144 16.39 11.45 14.50
C ALA A 144 17.35 10.73 13.53
N SER A 145 18.21 9.85 14.06
CA SER A 145 19.09 8.99 13.25
C SER A 145 18.29 8.01 12.39
N ALA A 146 17.25 7.38 12.94
CA ALA A 146 16.40 6.44 12.24
C ALA A 146 15.57 7.13 11.15
N VAL A 147 15.00 8.30 11.45
CA VAL A 147 14.29 9.13 10.46
C VAL A 147 15.23 9.57 9.34
N GLY A 148 16.45 10.02 9.69
CA GLY A 148 17.46 10.43 8.72
C GLY A 148 17.88 9.31 7.77
N GLN A 149 17.93 8.05 8.26
CA GLN A 149 18.19 6.86 7.45
C GLN A 149 17.03 6.56 6.50
N VAL A 150 15.77 6.64 6.97
CA VAL A 150 14.58 6.42 6.12
C VAL A 150 14.53 7.43 4.99
N LEU A 151 14.72 8.72 5.29
CA LEU A 151 14.75 9.75 4.25
C LEU A 151 15.94 9.61 3.30
N SER A 152 17.07 9.07 3.77
CA SER A 152 18.22 8.75 2.92
C SER A 152 17.89 7.63 1.93
N LYS A 153 17.15 6.60 2.37
CA LYS A 153 16.71 5.48 1.52
C LYS A 153 15.72 5.92 0.44
N LEU A 154 14.98 7.02 0.67
CA LEU A 154 14.12 7.66 -0.33
C LEU A 154 14.90 8.47 -1.38
N GLY A 155 16.23 8.51 -1.32
CA GLY A 155 17.06 9.24 -2.29
C GLY A 155 17.15 10.75 -2.03
N HIS A 156 16.65 11.25 -0.89
CA HIS A 156 16.74 12.67 -0.57
C HIS A 156 18.15 13.06 -0.10
N ASP A 157 18.68 14.13 -0.68
CA ASP A 157 19.96 14.70 -0.28
C ASP A 157 19.91 15.33 1.14
N LYS A 158 21.06 15.77 1.65
CA LYS A 158 21.13 16.35 3.01
C LYS A 158 20.29 17.63 3.16
N ALA A 159 20.19 18.45 2.12
CA ALA A 159 19.46 19.71 2.15
C ALA A 159 17.95 19.48 2.15
N MET A 160 17.47 18.57 1.29
CA MET A 160 16.08 18.17 1.18
C MET A 160 15.60 17.47 2.45
N ARG A 161 16.43 16.61 3.06
CA ARG A 161 16.11 15.99 4.37
C ARG A 161 15.92 17.02 5.47
N MET A 162 16.78 18.05 5.53
CA MET A 162 16.65 19.14 6.49
C MET A 162 15.37 19.95 6.27
N ARG A 163 15.03 20.22 5.00
CA ARG A 163 13.79 20.91 4.62
C ARG A 163 12.55 20.11 5.00
N ILE A 164 12.50 18.83 4.63
CA ILE A 164 11.40 17.93 5.00
C ILE A 164 11.22 17.87 6.51
N LEU A 165 12.31 17.68 7.28
CA LEU A 165 12.26 17.64 8.74
C LEU A 165 11.75 18.96 9.35
N ALA A 166 12.17 20.11 8.82
CA ALA A 166 11.69 21.41 9.30
C ALA A 166 10.18 21.59 9.10
N THR A 167 9.62 20.97 8.05
CA THR A 167 8.21 21.11 7.69
C THR A 167 7.32 20.08 8.38
N ILE A 168 7.66 18.79 8.33
CA ILE A 168 6.79 17.71 8.83
C ILE A 168 6.94 17.44 10.32
N SER A 169 7.96 18.00 10.97
CA SER A 169 8.29 17.60 12.33
C SER A 169 8.72 18.72 13.26
N GLU A 170 8.48 18.50 14.55
CA GLU A 170 9.19 19.19 15.60
C GLU A 170 10.34 18.29 16.04
N VAL A 171 11.57 18.79 15.95
CA VAL A 171 12.74 18.11 16.51
C VAL A 171 12.95 18.64 17.92
N LYS A 172 12.84 17.78 18.93
CA LYS A 172 13.17 18.10 20.32
C LYS A 172 14.25 17.16 20.83
N THR A 173 15.02 17.63 21.78
CA THR A 173 15.97 16.78 22.52
C THR A 173 15.25 16.29 23.76
N ASP A 174 15.25 14.98 24.00
CA ASP A 174 14.71 14.44 25.24
C ASP A 174 15.65 14.69 26.43
N GLU A 175 15.17 14.35 27.63
CA GLU A 175 15.93 14.47 28.89
C GLU A 175 17.21 13.61 28.91
N SER A 176 17.36 12.68 27.96
CA SER A 176 18.54 11.83 27.78
C SER A 176 19.53 12.38 26.74
N GLY A 177 19.31 13.58 26.21
CA GLY A 177 20.19 14.21 25.22
C GLY A 177 20.03 13.66 23.79
N ILE A 178 19.04 12.80 23.55
CA ILE A 178 18.80 12.18 22.25
C ILE A 178 17.83 13.06 21.44
N ARG A 179 18.22 13.39 20.21
CA ARG A 179 17.36 14.11 19.27
C ARG A 179 16.25 13.18 18.78
N LYS A 180 15.01 13.57 19.05
CA LYS A 180 13.79 12.87 18.62
C LYS A 180 12.98 13.77 17.69
N VAL A 181 12.19 13.13 16.83
CA VAL A 181 11.41 13.75 15.76
C VAL A 181 9.94 13.43 16.01
N TRP A 182 9.13 14.46 16.23
CA TRP A 182 7.68 14.33 16.38
C TRP A 182 7.02 14.76 15.08
N LEU A 183 6.39 13.83 14.38
CA LEU A 183 5.63 14.13 13.18
C LEU A 183 4.39 14.95 13.57
N LYS A 184 4.18 16.11 12.94
CA LYS A 184 2.97 16.92 13.15
C LYS A 184 1.74 16.10 12.74
N LYS A 185 0.65 16.23 13.49
CA LYS A 185 -0.63 15.63 13.07
C LYS A 185 -0.99 16.18 11.70
N PRO A 186 -1.54 15.36 10.77
CA PRO A 186 -2.20 15.93 9.61
C PRO A 186 -3.30 16.86 10.15
N TYR A 187 -3.33 18.10 9.64
CA TYR A 187 -4.38 19.05 9.96
C TYR A 187 -5.71 18.34 9.74
N SER A 188 -6.45 18.13 10.83
CA SER A 188 -7.85 17.70 10.75
C SER A 188 -8.57 18.93 10.22
N ASP A 189 -8.97 18.87 8.96
CA ASP A 189 -9.76 19.95 8.36
C ASP A 189 -11.09 20.00 9.12
N ASN A 190 -11.28 21.05 9.93
CA ASN A 190 -12.54 21.35 10.59
C ASN A 190 -13.46 21.94 9.53
N ARG A 191 -14.23 21.10 8.84
CA ARG A 191 -15.45 21.51 8.12
C ARG A 191 -16.55 20.49 8.30
#